data_AF-A0A9D6R1L6-F1
#
_entry.id   AF-A0A9D6R1L6-F1
#
_cell.length_a   1.000
_cell.length_b   1.000
_cell.length_c   1.000
_cell.angle_alpha   90.00
_cell.angle_beta   90.00
_cell.angle_gamma   90.00
#
_symmetry.space_group_name_H-M   'P 1'
#
loop_
_entity.id
_entity.type
_entity.pdbx_description
1 polymer ?
#
loop_
_entity_poly.entity_id
_entity_poly.type
_entity_poly.pdbx_seq_one_letter_code
_entity_poly.pdbx_strand_id
1 'polypeptide(L)'
;MRHFARVSAPKLERGQSLVELALMMTVLVLLLAGVLDLARAYYSYLALRDAAGDGAYYASIHPSWKTSADNPDPDNITYRVKNAAPSGGFVSFTAATVTVTAPSISAGNYITVTVSTSYRIITAFIGGIVGSQTLPLSATSSAKILSPGP
;
A
#
# COMPACT_ATOMS: atom_id res chain seq x y z
N MET A 1 -52.35 8.60 60.89
CA MET A 1 -51.76 8.99 59.59
C MET A 1 -50.31 9.39 59.83
N ARG A 2 -49.32 8.59 59.41
CA ARG A 2 -47.88 8.93 59.56
C ARG A 2 -47.25 8.98 58.17
N HIS A 3 -47.06 10.20 57.67
CA HIS A 3 -46.23 10.48 56.50
C HIS A 3 -44.76 10.31 56.90
N PHE A 4 -44.08 9.31 56.34
CA PHE A 4 -42.61 9.24 56.38
C PHE A 4 -42.06 9.76 55.05
N ALA A 5 -41.23 10.80 55.16
CA ALA A 5 -40.55 11.46 54.06
C ALA A 5 -39.56 10.51 53.37
N ARG A 6 -39.58 10.48 52.03
CA ARG A 6 -38.54 9.83 51.23
C ARG A 6 -37.25 10.64 51.35
N VAL A 7 -36.22 10.06 51.95
CA VAL A 7 -34.85 10.58 51.85
C VAL A 7 -34.37 10.33 50.42
N SER A 8 -34.19 11.38 49.63
CA SER A 8 -33.60 11.28 48.29
C SER A 8 -32.09 11.19 48.44
N ALA A 9 -31.52 10.04 48.11
CA ALA A 9 -30.07 9.88 48.03
C ALA A 9 -29.49 10.76 46.91
N PRO A 10 -28.36 11.44 47.12
CA PRO A 10 -27.69 12.19 46.06
C PRO A 10 -27.20 11.23 44.98
N LYS A 11 -27.57 11.49 43.72
CA LYS A 11 -27.02 10.78 42.56
C LYS A 11 -25.50 11.04 42.51
N LEU A 12 -24.70 9.98 42.62
CA LEU A 12 -23.27 10.06 42.36
C LEU A 12 -23.03 10.25 40.86
N GLU A 13 -22.82 11.51 40.43
CA GLU A 13 -22.36 11.85 39.06
C GLU A 13 -20.82 11.89 38.95
N ARG A 14 -20.11 11.50 40.01
CA ARG A 14 -18.64 11.53 40.07
C ARG A 14 -18.06 10.38 39.24
N GLY A 15 -17.70 10.69 37.99
CA GLY A 15 -16.99 9.79 37.08
C GLY A 15 -17.63 9.60 35.71
N GLN A 16 -18.89 10.02 35.53
CA GLN A 16 -19.60 9.86 34.26
C GLN A 16 -18.89 10.58 33.10
N SER A 17 -18.44 11.83 33.31
CA SER A 17 -17.72 12.60 32.30
C SER A 17 -16.38 11.95 31.89
N LEU A 18 -15.70 11.28 32.84
CA LEU A 18 -14.45 10.57 32.55
C LEU A 18 -14.70 9.32 31.70
N VAL A 19 -15.79 8.59 31.98
CA VAL A 19 -16.21 7.44 31.18
C VAL A 19 -16.62 7.87 29.77
N GLU A 20 -17.38 8.95 29.64
CA GLU A 20 -17.81 9.48 28.35
C GLU A 20 -16.62 9.93 27.49
N LEU A 21 -15.64 10.61 28.10
CA LEU A 21 -14.38 10.96 27.44
C LEU A 21 -13.59 9.72 27.01
N ALA A 22 -13.50 8.69 27.87
CA ALA A 22 -12.79 7.46 27.54
C ALA A 22 -13.41 6.74 26.34
N LEU A 23 -14.75 6.73 26.23
CA LEU A 23 -15.46 6.18 25.07
C LEU A 23 -15.18 6.97 23.79
N MET A 24 -15.24 8.31 23.85
CA MET A 24 -14.91 9.15 22.69
C MET A 24 -13.45 8.97 22.25
N MET A 25 -12.51 8.93 23.20
CA MET A 25 -11.09 8.68 22.93
C MET A 25 -10.87 7.30 22.29
N THR A 26 -11.59 6.28 22.75
CA THR A 26 -11.51 4.94 22.16
C THR A 26 -11.94 4.95 20.70
N VAL A 27 -13.07 5.59 20.39
CA VAL A 27 -13.55 5.76 19.01
C VAL A 27 -12.55 6.56 18.17
N LEU A 28 -11.99 7.63 18.73
CA LEU A 28 -10.99 8.45 18.04
C LEU A 28 -9.72 7.66 17.69
N VAL A 29 -9.20 6.85 18.62
CA VAL A 29 -8.03 6.00 18.37
C VAL A 29 -8.32 4.97 17.27
N LEU A 30 -9.50 4.37 17.24
CA LEU A 30 -9.90 3.45 16.18
C LEU A 30 -9.94 4.15 14.81
N LEU A 31 -10.50 5.36 14.75
CA LEU A 31 -10.53 6.16 13.52
C LEU A 31 -9.11 6.52 13.05
N LEU A 32 -8.25 7.00 13.94
CA LEU A 32 -6.86 7.35 13.61
C LEU A 32 -6.08 6.14 13.12
N ALA A 33 -6.25 4.99 13.76
CA ALA A 33 -5.58 3.76 13.35
C ALA A 33 -6.08 3.30 11.96
N GLY A 34 -7.36 3.51 11.65
CA GLY A 34 -7.93 3.36 10.30
C GLY A 34 -7.23 4.21 9.25
N VAL A 35 -7.10 5.51 9.54
CA VAL A 35 -6.43 6.47 8.66
C VAL A 35 -4.95 6.12 8.45
N LEU A 36 -4.25 5.68 9.51
CA LEU A 36 -2.83 5.32 9.41
C LEU A 36 -2.57 4.14 8.47
N ASP A 37 -3.39 3.09 8.54
CA ASP A 37 -3.23 1.95 7.62
C ASP A 37 -3.59 2.32 6.19
N LEU A 38 -4.61 3.15 5.97
CA LEU A 38 -4.96 3.66 4.65
C LEU A 38 -3.84 4.53 4.06
N ALA A 39 -3.29 5.46 4.85
CA ALA A 39 -2.21 6.34 4.42
C ALA A 39 -0.97 5.54 4.00
N ARG A 40 -0.61 4.51 4.78
CA ARG A 40 0.53 3.65 4.47
C ARG A 40 0.29 2.75 3.27
N ALA A 41 -0.93 2.23 3.08
CA ALA A 41 -1.30 1.47 1.89
C ALA A 41 -1.23 2.34 0.64
N TYR A 42 -1.75 3.57 0.70
CA TYR A 42 -1.71 4.51 -0.41
C TYR A 42 -0.28 4.96 -0.76
N TYR A 43 0.54 5.27 0.26
CA TYR A 43 1.96 5.56 0.05
C TYR A 43 2.69 4.40 -0.65
N SER A 44 2.40 3.17 -0.23
CA SER A 44 2.96 1.97 -0.85
C SER A 44 2.53 1.84 -2.31
N TYR A 45 1.25 2.08 -2.61
CA TYR A 45 0.74 2.10 -3.98
C TYR A 45 1.45 3.13 -4.87
N LEU A 46 1.72 4.34 -4.36
CA LEU A 46 2.48 5.35 -5.09
C LEU A 46 3.90 4.86 -5.40
N ALA A 47 4.58 4.25 -4.43
CA ALA A 47 5.91 3.67 -4.66
C ALA A 47 5.90 2.56 -5.72
N LEU A 48 4.87 1.70 -5.75
CA LEU A 48 4.70 0.69 -6.82
C LEU A 48 4.51 1.36 -8.19
N ARG A 49 3.69 2.42 -8.24
CA ARG A 49 3.40 3.16 -9.47
C ARG A 49 4.67 3.82 -10.03
N ASP A 50 5.47 4.44 -9.17
CA ASP A 50 6.72 5.08 -9.57
C ASP A 50 7.73 4.04 -10.06
N ALA A 51 7.84 2.90 -9.37
CA ALA A 51 8.67 1.78 -9.80
C ALA A 51 8.23 1.19 -11.15
N ALA A 52 6.92 1.01 -11.36
CA ALA A 52 6.38 0.60 -12.65
C ALA A 52 6.69 1.63 -13.75
N GLY A 53 6.63 2.92 -13.40
CA GLY A 53 6.99 4.04 -14.27
C GLY A 53 8.44 3.99 -14.74
N ASP A 54 9.39 3.85 -13.80
CA ASP A 54 10.81 3.74 -14.13
C ASP A 54 11.11 2.47 -14.96
N GLY A 55 10.48 1.34 -14.59
CA GLY A 55 10.55 0.10 -15.37
C GLY A 55 10.04 0.27 -16.80
N ALA A 56 8.89 0.91 -16.99
CA ALA A 56 8.32 1.18 -18.31
C ALA A 56 9.19 2.15 -19.12
N TYR A 57 9.72 3.20 -18.49
CA TYR A 57 10.64 4.14 -19.13
C TYR A 57 11.91 3.42 -19.62
N TYR A 58 12.53 2.60 -18.77
CA TYR A 58 13.69 1.81 -19.19
C TYR A 58 13.35 0.81 -20.30
N ALA A 59 12.19 0.16 -20.20
CA ALA A 59 11.68 -0.76 -21.22
C ALA A 59 11.43 -0.08 -22.57
N SER A 60 11.19 1.24 -22.61
CA SER A 60 11.04 1.97 -23.88
C SER A 60 12.33 2.01 -24.71
N ILE A 61 13.47 1.90 -24.05
CA ILE A 61 14.81 1.96 -24.65
C ILE A 61 15.39 0.55 -24.79
N HIS A 62 15.17 -0.30 -23.78
CA HIS A 62 15.69 -1.67 -23.71
C HIS A 62 14.55 -2.70 -23.55
N PRO A 63 13.66 -2.84 -24.54
CA PRO A 63 12.43 -3.64 -24.39
C PRO A 63 12.69 -5.15 -24.25
N SER A 64 13.86 -5.63 -24.66
CA SER A 64 14.28 -7.03 -24.58
C SER A 64 14.92 -7.40 -23.24
N TRP A 65 15.42 -6.44 -22.46
CA TRP A 65 16.19 -6.69 -21.24
C TRP A 65 15.28 -6.76 -20.01
N LYS A 66 14.43 -7.79 -19.96
CA LYS A 66 13.38 -7.90 -18.93
C LYS A 66 13.94 -8.37 -17.60
N THR A 67 14.78 -9.38 -17.62
CA THR A 67 15.31 -10.08 -16.45
C THR A 67 16.83 -10.26 -16.53
N SER A 68 17.44 -10.78 -15.47
CA SER A 68 18.85 -11.12 -15.43
C SER A 68 19.27 -12.21 -16.42
N ALA A 69 18.31 -12.99 -16.96
CA ALA A 69 18.55 -13.94 -18.04
C ALA A 69 18.71 -13.25 -19.40
N ASP A 70 18.10 -12.08 -19.58
CA ASP A 70 18.18 -11.31 -20.82
C ASP A 70 19.42 -10.39 -20.83
N ASN A 71 19.72 -9.77 -19.67
CA ASN A 71 20.89 -8.93 -19.48
C ASN A 71 21.28 -8.86 -17.98
N PRO A 72 22.57 -8.93 -17.59
CA PRO A 72 22.97 -8.98 -16.19
C PRO A 72 22.45 -7.79 -15.35
N ASP A 73 22.20 -8.03 -14.06
CA ASP A 73 21.93 -6.96 -13.10
C ASP A 73 23.14 -5.99 -13.07
N PRO A 74 22.94 -4.66 -13.08
CA PRO A 74 21.69 -3.92 -12.88
C PRO A 74 20.91 -3.55 -14.17
N ASP A 75 21.34 -4.03 -15.32
CA ASP A 75 20.95 -3.50 -16.63
C ASP A 75 19.70 -4.17 -17.21
N ASN A 76 18.71 -4.47 -16.36
CA ASN A 76 17.41 -5.01 -16.78
C ASN A 76 16.23 -4.35 -16.03
N ILE A 77 15.04 -4.48 -16.63
CA ILE A 77 13.79 -3.87 -16.14
C ILE A 77 13.46 -4.36 -14.72
N THR A 78 13.60 -5.66 -14.47
CA THR A 78 13.26 -6.25 -13.17
C THR A 78 14.14 -5.70 -12.05
N TYR A 79 15.45 -5.57 -12.28
CA TYR A 79 16.37 -5.00 -11.31
C TYR A 79 15.98 -3.56 -10.97
N ARG A 80 15.73 -2.73 -11.98
CA ARG A 80 15.34 -1.32 -11.77
C ARG A 80 14.07 -1.19 -10.95
N VAL A 81 13.02 -1.95 -11.31
CA VAL A 81 11.77 -1.96 -10.57
C VAL A 81 11.98 -2.40 -9.10
N LYS A 82 12.76 -3.46 -8.87
CA LYS A 82 13.00 -3.98 -7.51
C LYS A 82 13.87 -3.05 -6.65
N ASN A 83 14.74 -2.25 -7.27
CA ASN A 83 15.61 -1.29 -6.58
C ASN A 83 15.04 0.14 -6.53
N ALA A 84 13.91 0.40 -7.17
CA ALA A 84 13.20 1.69 -7.08
C ALA A 84 12.49 1.90 -5.72
N ALA A 85 12.52 0.90 -4.82
CA ALA A 85 11.93 1.01 -3.48
C ALA A 85 12.59 2.17 -2.69
N PRO A 86 11.81 3.10 -2.12
CA PRO A 86 12.35 4.14 -1.25
C PRO A 86 13.05 3.50 -0.04
N SER A 87 14.25 3.99 0.30
CA SER A 87 14.93 3.60 1.54
C SER A 87 14.06 3.97 2.75
N GLY A 88 13.70 2.98 3.58
CA GLY A 88 12.78 3.18 4.71
C GLY A 88 11.28 3.08 4.34
N GLY A 89 10.94 2.63 3.13
CA GLY A 89 9.56 2.41 2.70
C GLY A 89 8.83 1.30 3.49
N PHE A 90 7.49 1.33 3.49
CA PHE A 90 6.66 0.34 4.19
C PHE A 90 6.52 -1.01 3.48
N VAL A 91 7.09 -1.14 2.27
CA VAL A 91 7.03 -2.34 1.44
C VAL A 91 8.41 -2.58 0.83
N SER A 92 8.88 -3.84 0.93
CA SER A 92 10.06 -4.29 0.20
C SER A 92 9.65 -4.82 -1.17
N PHE A 93 10.35 -4.38 -2.22
CA PHE A 93 10.15 -4.88 -3.58
C PHE A 93 11.00 -6.12 -3.90
N THR A 94 11.81 -6.62 -2.96
CA THR A 94 12.59 -7.85 -3.15
C THR A 94 11.71 -9.02 -3.59
N ALA A 95 10.56 -9.18 -2.94
CA ALA A 95 9.57 -10.21 -3.22
C ALA A 95 8.45 -9.74 -4.18
N ALA A 96 8.53 -8.54 -4.74
CA ALA A 96 7.55 -8.06 -5.70
C ALA A 96 7.63 -8.88 -7.00
N THR A 97 6.47 -9.17 -7.57
CA THR A 97 6.35 -9.78 -8.90
C THR A 97 6.34 -8.67 -9.93
N VAL A 98 7.24 -8.77 -10.91
CA VAL A 98 7.37 -7.82 -12.02
C VAL A 98 6.97 -8.55 -13.30
N THR A 99 5.93 -8.07 -13.95
CA THR A 99 5.43 -8.62 -15.21
C THR A 99 5.61 -7.58 -16.31
N VAL A 100 6.34 -7.94 -17.36
CA VAL A 100 6.58 -7.09 -18.52
C VAL A 100 5.85 -7.69 -19.72
N THR A 101 4.91 -6.94 -20.29
CA THR A 101 4.06 -7.39 -21.41
C THR A 101 4.11 -6.38 -22.55
N ALA A 102 4.31 -6.88 -23.77
CA ALA A 102 4.21 -6.10 -25.00
C ALA A 102 3.61 -6.98 -26.10
N PRO A 103 2.72 -6.46 -26.98
CA PRO A 103 2.17 -7.22 -28.10
C PRO A 103 3.25 -7.66 -29.10
N SER A 104 4.25 -6.81 -29.31
CA SER A 104 5.49 -7.12 -30.03
C SER A 104 6.57 -6.11 -29.62
N ILE A 105 7.84 -6.47 -29.82
CA ILE A 105 8.99 -5.63 -29.51
C ILE A 105 9.39 -4.87 -30.78
N SER A 106 8.75 -3.72 -31.01
CA SER A 106 9.05 -2.85 -32.16
C SER A 106 8.78 -1.39 -31.85
N ALA A 107 9.52 -0.48 -32.51
CA ALA A 107 9.33 0.96 -32.34
C ALA A 107 7.88 1.36 -32.58
N GLY A 108 7.36 2.24 -31.73
CA GLY A 108 5.98 2.74 -31.82
C GLY A 108 4.95 1.92 -31.05
N ASN A 109 5.23 0.65 -30.72
CA ASN A 109 4.38 -0.15 -29.84
C ASN A 109 4.56 0.21 -28.38
N TYR A 110 3.56 -0.15 -27.56
CA TYR A 110 3.61 0.05 -26.11
C TYR A 110 4.13 -1.20 -25.40
N ILE A 111 5.02 -0.98 -24.45
CA ILE A 111 5.45 -1.97 -23.47
C ILE A 111 4.89 -1.59 -22.10
N THR A 112 4.32 -2.57 -21.41
CA THR A 112 3.62 -2.40 -20.14
C THR A 112 4.36 -3.15 -19.05
N VAL A 113 4.62 -2.46 -17.94
CA VAL A 113 5.22 -3.02 -16.74
C VAL A 113 4.20 -2.98 -15.62
N THR A 114 3.93 -4.15 -15.05
CA THR A 114 3.06 -4.34 -13.89
C THR A 114 3.89 -4.83 -12.72
N VAL A 115 3.72 -4.18 -11.57
CA VAL A 115 4.41 -4.50 -10.33
C VAL A 115 3.36 -4.87 -9.30
N SER A 116 3.47 -6.05 -8.70
CA SER A 116 2.57 -6.50 -7.64
C SER A 116 3.31 -6.99 -6.41
N THR A 117 2.71 -6.75 -5.25
CA THR A 117 3.25 -7.19 -3.96
C THR A 117 2.14 -7.32 -2.92
N SER A 118 2.45 -8.00 -1.82
CA SER A 118 1.53 -8.17 -0.69
C SER A 118 1.83 -7.12 0.37
N TYR A 119 0.91 -6.20 0.58
CA TYR A 119 0.98 -5.20 1.65
C TYR A 119 0.41 -5.78 2.95
N ARG A 120 1.10 -5.57 4.08
CA ARG A 120 0.62 -6.02 5.40
C ARG A 120 -0.03 -4.87 6.17
N ILE A 121 -1.30 -5.07 6.52
CA ILE A 121 -2.04 -4.18 7.42
C ILE A 121 -1.44 -4.32 8.82
N ILE A 122 -1.14 -3.22 9.51
CA ILE A 122 -0.51 -3.29 10.83
C ILE A 122 -1.56 -3.33 11.94
N THR A 123 -2.69 -2.66 11.78
CA THR A 123 -3.69 -2.62 12.84
C THR A 123 -4.55 -3.89 12.81
N ALA A 124 -4.50 -4.65 13.91
CA ALA A 124 -5.15 -5.96 14.02
C ALA A 124 -6.67 -5.91 13.83
N PHE A 125 -7.32 -4.78 14.19
CA PHE A 125 -8.77 -4.63 14.08
C PHE A 125 -9.23 -4.53 12.61
N ILE A 126 -8.48 -3.85 11.74
CA ILE A 126 -8.83 -3.77 10.31
C ILE A 126 -8.66 -5.14 9.66
N GLY A 127 -7.57 -5.85 9.99
CA GLY A 127 -7.37 -7.21 9.51
C GLY A 127 -8.50 -8.17 9.91
N GLY A 128 -9.06 -8.00 11.11
CA GLY A 128 -10.22 -8.74 11.59
C GLY A 128 -11.53 -8.42 10.86
N ILE A 129 -11.73 -7.16 10.45
CA ILE A 129 -12.93 -6.75 9.68
C ILE A 129 -12.83 -7.18 8.21
N VAL A 130 -11.64 -7.05 7.60
CA VAL A 130 -11.39 -7.39 6.18
C VAL A 130 -11.22 -8.90 5.97
N GLY A 131 -11.00 -9.67 7.04
CA GLY A 131 -10.79 -11.12 6.99
C GLY A 131 -9.39 -11.53 6.53
N SER A 132 -8.48 -10.57 6.33
CA SER A 132 -7.09 -10.79 5.94
C SER A 132 -6.20 -9.67 6.49
N GLN A 133 -4.99 -10.01 6.94
CA GLN A 133 -3.95 -9.05 7.31
C GLN A 133 -3.05 -8.66 6.11
N THR A 134 -3.34 -9.21 4.93
CA THR A 134 -2.61 -8.93 3.70
C THR A 134 -3.54 -8.40 2.62
N LEU A 135 -3.11 -7.36 1.94
CA LEU A 135 -3.80 -6.71 0.84
C LEU A 135 -2.89 -6.77 -0.41
N PRO A 136 -3.30 -7.43 -1.50
CA PRO A 136 -2.54 -7.40 -2.73
C PRO A 136 -2.58 -5.97 -3.30
N LEU A 137 -1.41 -5.38 -3.52
CA LEU A 137 -1.26 -4.11 -4.22
C LEU A 137 -0.64 -4.37 -5.59
N SER A 138 -1.15 -3.69 -6.61
CA SER A 138 -0.64 -3.75 -7.97
C SER A 138 -0.67 -2.37 -8.60
N ALA A 139 0.37 -2.02 -9.34
CA ALA A 139 0.41 -0.82 -10.16
C ALA A 139 0.98 -1.16 -11.55
N THR A 140 0.51 -0.44 -12.56
CA THR A 140 0.87 -0.66 -13.95
C THR A 140 1.26 0.66 -14.60
N SER A 141 2.28 0.63 -15.43
CA SER A 141 2.69 1.75 -16.28
C SER A 141 3.04 1.25 -17.68
N SER A 142 2.82 2.09 -18.70
CA SER A 142 3.11 1.77 -20.09
C SER A 142 3.92 2.89 -20.74
N ALA A 143 4.89 2.51 -21.57
CA ALA A 143 5.69 3.45 -22.36
C ALA A 143 5.77 3.01 -23.81
N LYS A 144 5.94 3.96 -24.72
CA LYS A 144 6.12 3.68 -26.15
C LYS A 144 7.58 3.31 -26.43
N ILE A 145 7.82 2.20 -27.10
CA ILE A 145 9.15 1.74 -27.49
C ILE A 145 9.76 2.74 -28.49
N LEU A 146 10.92 3.29 -28.13
CA LEU A 146 11.64 4.31 -28.89
C LEU A 146 12.68 3.70 -29.83
N SER A 147 13.35 2.65 -29.37
CA SER A 147 14.21 1.81 -30.19
C SER A 147 13.90 0.36 -29.83
N PRO A 148 13.55 -0.52 -30.80
CA PRO A 148 13.87 -1.91 -30.60
C PRO A 148 15.39 -1.93 -30.41
N GLY A 149 15.88 -2.41 -29.28
CA GLY A 149 17.31 -2.68 -29.13
C GLY A 149 17.78 -3.67 -30.21
N PRO A 150 19.09 -4.01 -30.22
CA PRO A 150 19.58 -5.08 -31.10
C PRO A 150 18.82 -6.40 -30.90
#